data_AF-A0A377J029-F1
#
_entry.id   AF-A0A377J029-F1
#
_cell.length_a   1.000
_cell.length_b   1.000
_cell.length_c   1.000
_cell.angle_alpha   90.00
_cell.angle_beta   90.00
_cell.angle_gamma   90.00
#
_symmetry.space_group_name_H-M   'P 1'
#
loop_
_entity.id
_entity.type
_entity.pdbx_description
1 polymer ?
#
loop_
_entity_poly.entity_id
_entity_poly.type
_entity_poly.pdbx_seq_one_letter_code
_entity_poly.pdbx_strand_id
1 'polypeptide(L)'
;MAWQSISAVKNNHIYANSTGTFPWDRYSAEEALQILWAAQLFHPEQFKDLNMVEKTQAFYKKYYGYALSKENAEQILKGQSPIK
;
A
#
# COMPACT_ATOMS: atom_id res chain seq x y z
N MET A 1 -23.36 -16.62 6.60
CA MET A 1 -22.00 -16.65 6.01
C MET A 1 -20.96 -16.68 7.12
N ALA A 2 -19.88 -17.47 6.98
CA ALA A 2 -18.93 -17.77 8.06
C ALA A 2 -18.18 -16.56 8.67
N TRP A 3 -18.12 -15.43 7.96
CA TRP A 3 -17.27 -14.28 8.33
C TRP A 3 -18.02 -13.08 8.92
N GLN A 4 -19.35 -13.06 8.84
CA GLN A 4 -20.17 -11.88 9.22
C GLN A 4 -20.09 -11.51 10.72
N SER A 5 -19.73 -12.46 11.58
CA SER A 5 -19.63 -12.23 13.02
C SER A 5 -18.33 -11.53 13.45
N ILE A 6 -17.30 -11.52 12.59
CA ILE A 6 -15.97 -10.99 12.89
C ILE A 6 -16.00 -9.47 12.93
N SER A 7 -15.40 -8.88 13.97
CA SER A 7 -15.37 -7.43 14.20
C SER A 7 -14.79 -6.64 13.02
N ALA A 8 -13.70 -7.12 12.40
CA ALA A 8 -13.10 -6.48 11.24
C ALA A 8 -14.08 -6.41 10.05
N VAL A 9 -14.90 -7.44 9.85
CA VAL A 9 -15.92 -7.46 8.79
C VAL A 9 -17.05 -6.48 9.11
N LYS A 10 -17.54 -6.49 10.35
CA LYS A 10 -18.61 -5.58 10.81
C LYS A 10 -18.22 -4.11 10.72
N ASN A 11 -16.95 -3.80 10.99
CA ASN A 11 -16.43 -2.43 11.03
C ASN A 11 -15.78 -2.01 9.71
N ASN A 12 -15.90 -2.81 8.64
CA ASN A 12 -15.28 -2.53 7.33
C ASN A 12 -13.76 -2.29 7.39
N HIS A 13 -13.06 -3.01 8.28
CA HIS A 13 -11.61 -3.02 8.41
C HIS A 13 -11.01 -4.22 7.67
N ILE A 14 -11.35 -4.35 6.39
CA ILE A 14 -10.83 -5.39 5.50
C ILE A 14 -9.94 -4.71 4.47
N TYR A 15 -8.67 -5.07 4.46
CA TYR A 15 -7.67 -4.43 3.62
C TYR A 15 -6.92 -5.49 2.82
N ALA A 16 -6.88 -5.31 1.51
CA ALA A 16 -5.97 -6.06 0.65
C ALA A 16 -4.58 -5.43 0.76
N ASN A 17 -3.56 -6.27 0.75
CA ASN A 17 -2.19 -5.80 0.73
C ASN A 17 -1.88 -5.10 -0.60
N SER A 18 -1.06 -4.06 -0.56
CA SER A 18 -0.58 -3.39 -1.77
C SER A 18 0.30 -4.33 -2.60
N THR A 19 0.32 -4.11 -3.91
CA THR A 19 1.09 -4.94 -4.87
C THR A 19 1.71 -4.04 -5.91
N GLY A 20 3.04 -4.02 -5.97
CA GLY A 20 3.81 -3.30 -6.97
C GLY A 20 4.37 -4.22 -8.02
N THR A 21 5.70 -4.25 -8.17
CA THR A 21 6.37 -5.24 -9.01
C THR A 21 6.21 -6.66 -8.45
N PHE A 22 5.96 -6.78 -7.14
CA PHE A 22 5.62 -8.01 -6.44
C PHE A 22 4.68 -7.70 -5.24
N PRO A 23 3.93 -8.67 -4.70
CA PRO A 23 3.15 -8.44 -3.48
C PRO A 23 4.04 -8.03 -2.30
N TRP A 24 3.62 -7.02 -1.55
CA TRP A 24 4.44 -6.43 -0.49
C TRP A 24 4.62 -7.32 0.75
N ASP A 25 3.79 -8.36 0.93
CA ASP A 25 3.84 -9.35 2.03
C ASP A 25 4.80 -10.52 1.74
N ARG A 26 5.57 -10.41 0.67
CA ARG A 26 6.56 -11.42 0.27
C ARG A 26 7.95 -10.78 0.28
N TYR A 27 8.97 -11.65 0.39
CA TYR A 27 10.38 -11.27 0.38
C TYR A 27 10.75 -10.49 -0.89
N SER A 28 10.61 -9.17 -0.84
CA SER A 28 10.86 -8.25 -1.95
C SER A 28 11.37 -6.92 -1.40
N ALA A 29 12.06 -6.14 -2.24
CA ALA A 29 12.54 -4.83 -1.82
C ALA A 29 11.38 -3.87 -1.44
N GLU A 30 10.19 -4.09 -2.01
CA GLU A 30 9.01 -3.26 -1.76
C GLU A 30 8.38 -3.50 -0.37
N GLU A 31 8.77 -4.56 0.35
CA GLU A 31 8.32 -4.80 1.74
C GLU A 31 8.62 -3.60 2.66
N ALA A 32 9.67 -2.83 2.37
CA ALA A 32 9.97 -1.59 3.10
C ALA A 32 8.83 -0.54 3.06
N LEU A 33 8.02 -0.53 1.99
CA LEU A 33 6.84 0.34 1.88
C LEU A 33 5.66 -0.21 2.68
N GLN A 34 5.58 -1.52 2.90
CA GLN A 34 4.48 -2.17 3.61
C GLN A 34 4.36 -1.69 5.06
N ILE A 35 5.50 -1.54 5.75
CA ILE A 35 5.53 -1.09 7.14
C ILE A 35 4.96 0.34 7.26
N LEU A 36 5.33 1.22 6.33
CA LEU A 36 4.80 2.59 6.29
C LEU A 36 3.31 2.63 5.97
N TRP A 37 2.88 1.84 4.98
CA TRP A 37 1.47 1.70 4.62
C TRP A 37 0.62 1.20 5.79
N ALA A 38 1.07 0.14 6.47
CA ALA A 38 0.38 -0.42 7.63
C ALA A 38 0.35 0.57 8.80
N ALA A 39 1.43 1.32 9.04
CA ALA A 39 1.49 2.35 10.07
C ALA A 39 0.45 3.47 9.82
N GLN A 40 0.33 3.95 8.57
CA GLN A 40 -0.71 4.92 8.22
C GLN A 40 -2.12 4.36 8.35
N LEU A 41 -2.32 3.11 7.91
CA LEU A 41 -3.61 2.43 7.93
C LEU A 41 -4.13 2.23 9.36
N PHE A 42 -3.27 1.80 10.28
CA PHE A 42 -3.67 1.47 11.65
C PHE A 42 -3.59 2.67 12.61
N HIS A 43 -2.78 3.69 12.30
CA HIS A 43 -2.57 4.85 13.16
C HIS A 43 -2.60 6.18 12.38
N PRO A 44 -3.70 6.51 11.66
CA PRO A 44 -3.74 7.64 10.74
C PRO A 44 -3.49 9.00 11.42
N GLU A 45 -3.86 9.17 12.70
CA GLU A 45 -3.60 10.41 13.43
C GLU A 45 -2.10 10.62 13.72
N GLN A 46 -1.37 9.55 14.02
CA GLN A 46 0.07 9.59 14.30
C GLN A 46 0.88 9.77 13.02
N PHE A 47 0.38 9.23 11.91
CA PHE A 47 1.03 9.25 10.59
C PHE A 47 0.31 10.17 9.59
N LYS A 48 -0.31 11.25 10.08
CA LYS A 48 -1.07 12.21 9.25
C LYS A 48 -0.22 12.89 8.17
N ASP A 49 1.08 13.06 8.43
CA ASP A 49 2.03 13.72 7.52
C ASP A 49 2.69 12.73 6.54
N LEU A 50 2.36 11.43 6.63
CA LEU A 50 2.88 10.41 5.72
C LEU A 50 2.09 10.43 4.39
N ASN A 51 2.76 10.78 3.29
CA ASN A 51 2.19 10.62 1.95
C ASN A 51 2.71 9.32 1.30
N MET A 52 1.89 8.26 1.32
CA MET A 52 2.27 6.96 0.75
C MET A 52 2.47 6.98 -0.77
N VAL A 53 1.84 7.90 -1.50
CA VAL A 53 2.06 8.05 -2.94
C VAL A 53 3.48 8.57 -3.18
N GLU A 54 3.88 9.63 -2.47
CA GLU A 54 5.24 10.18 -2.56
C GLU A 54 6.30 9.16 -2.13
N LYS A 55 6.07 8.40 -1.06
CA LYS A 55 7.00 7.35 -0.62
C LYS A 55 7.18 6.26 -1.69
N THR A 56 6.09 5.82 -2.30
CA THR A 56 6.13 4.81 -3.37
C THR A 56 6.86 5.36 -4.59
N GLN A 57 6.55 6.57 -5.04
CA GLN A 57 7.25 7.21 -6.18
C GLN A 57 8.74 7.40 -5.90
N ALA A 58 9.09 7.85 -4.69
CA ALA A 58 10.49 8.03 -4.29
C ALA A 58 11.26 6.70 -4.26
N PHE A 59 10.62 5.62 -3.79
CA PHE A 59 11.20 4.29 -3.80
C PHE A 59 11.49 3.81 -5.23
N TYR A 60 10.50 3.88 -6.12
CA TYR A 60 10.64 3.47 -7.52
C TYR A 60 11.71 4.28 -8.25
N LYS A 61 11.75 5.59 -8.02
CA LYS A 61 12.77 6.46 -8.60
C LYS A 61 14.17 6.10 -8.12
N LYS A 62 14.34 5.89 -6.80
CA LYS A 62 15.65 5.66 -6.18
C LYS A 62 16.22 4.28 -6.50
N TYR A 63 15.41 3.23 -6.38
CA TYR A 63 15.89 1.85 -6.43
C TYR A 63 15.69 1.20 -7.79
N TYR A 64 14.68 1.62 -8.55
CA TYR A 64 14.40 1.05 -9.88
C TYR A 64 14.68 2.01 -11.03
N GLY A 65 15.05 3.27 -10.75
CA GLY A 65 15.25 4.29 -11.78
C GLY A 65 13.98 4.61 -12.57
N TYR A 66 12.79 4.29 -12.03
CA TYR A 66 11.52 4.43 -12.73
C TYR A 66 10.72 5.63 -12.23
N ALA A 67 10.34 6.51 -13.15
CA ALA A 67 9.46 7.66 -12.87
C ALA A 67 8.00 7.20 -12.81
N LEU A 68 7.60 6.66 -11.66
CA LEU A 68 6.24 6.18 -11.42
C LEU A 68 5.23 7.34 -11.42
N SER A 69 4.18 7.26 -12.24
CA SER A 69 3.10 8.24 -12.22
C SER A 69 2.32 8.20 -10.90
N LYS A 70 1.65 9.30 -10.58
CA LYS A 70 0.83 9.39 -9.36
C LYS A 70 -0.28 8.35 -9.39
N GLU A 71 -0.93 8.21 -10.53
CA GLU A 71 -2.06 7.30 -10.76
C GLU A 71 -1.63 5.85 -10.59
N ASN A 72 -0.45 5.47 -11.11
CA ASN A 72 0.07 4.11 -10.95
C ASN A 72 0.56 3.83 -9.53
N ALA A 73 1.10 4.82 -8.82
CA ALA A 73 1.36 4.69 -7.39
C ALA A 73 0.06 4.43 -6.59
N GLU A 74 -1.03 5.11 -6.93
CA GLU A 74 -2.34 4.84 -6.31
C GLU A 74 -2.88 3.45 -6.65
N GLN A 75 -2.68 2.94 -7.88
CA GLN A 75 -3.04 1.57 -8.25
C GLN A 75 -2.27 0.54 -7.42
N ILE A 76 -0.95 0.74 -7.25
CA ILE A 76 -0.11 -0.12 -6.42
C ILE A 76 -0.63 -0.19 -4.98
N LEU A 77 -0.94 0.97 -4.39
CA LEU A 77 -1.46 1.05 -3.02
C LEU A 77 -2.82 0.36 -2.86
N LYS A 78 -3.64 0.35 -3.92
CA LYS A 78 -4.93 -0.37 -3.99
C LYS A 78 -4.79 -1.85 -4.37
N GLY A 79 -3.58 -2.33 -4.69
CA GLY A 79 -3.35 -3.68 -5.21
C GLY A 79 -3.99 -3.93 -6.58
N GLN A 80 -4.06 -2.90 -7.42
CA GLN A 80 -4.71 -2.92 -8.73
C GLN A 80 -3.69 -2.84 -9.88
N SER A 81 -4.11 -3.23 -11.08
CA SER A 81 -3.27 -3.16 -12.29
C SER A 81 -2.91 -1.72 -12.67
N PRO A 82 -1.72 -1.48 -13.25
CA PRO A 82 -1.34 -0.16 -13.72
C PRO A 82 -2.25 0.34 -14.86
N ILE A 83 -2.44 1.65 -14.90
CA ILE A 83 -3.12 2.40 -15.96
C ILE A 83 -2.09 2.73 -17.07
N LYS A 84 -2.54 2.67 -18.33
CA LYS A 84 -1.75 2.98 -19.53
C LYS A 84 -1.55 4.47 -19.74
#